data_AF-A0A6I1W772-F1
#
_entry.id   AF-A0A6I1W772-F1
#
_cell.length_a   1.000
_cell.length_b   1.000
_cell.length_c   1.000
_cell.angle_alpha   90.00
_cell.angle_beta   90.00
_cell.angle_gamma   90.00
#
_symmetry.space_group_name_H-M   'P 1'
#
loop_
_entity.id
_entity.type
_entity.pdbx_description
1 polymer ?
#
loop_
_entity_poly.entity_id
_entity_poly.type
_entity_poly.pdbx_seq_one_letter_code
_entity_poly.pdbx_strand_id
1 'polypeptide(L)' 'MLQLLCALAMLIAGAELLVHCAVRMAANLKVRPLLIGLTVVAFGSSAPQMTVSLQAALNDTPDIAVGSV' A
#
# COMPACT_ATOMS: atom_id res chain seq x y z
N MET A 1 12.39 15.32 11.12
CA MET A 1 11.60 15.70 9.92
C MET A 1 12.09 15.01 8.64
N LEU A 2 13.40 14.99 8.36
CA LEU A 2 13.96 14.30 7.18
C LEU A 2 13.57 12.82 7.09
N GLN A 3 13.61 12.09 8.21
CA GLN A 3 13.25 10.67 8.27
C GLN A 3 11.80 10.41 7.88
N LEU A 4 10.87 11.30 8.25
CA LEU A 4 9.45 11.19 7.94
C LEU A 4 9.20 11.37 6.43
N LEU A 5 9.84 12.38 5.83
CA LEU A 5 9.78 12.62 4.39
C LEU A 5 10.37 11.46 3.59
N CYS A 6 11.49 10.90 4.06
CA CYS A 6 12.13 9.76 3.40
C CYS A 6 11.26 8.50 3.48
N ALA A 7 10.69 8.21 4.66
CA ALA A 7 9.78 7.10 4.86
C ALA A 7 8.51 7.25 4.01
N LEU A 8 7.90 8.44 3.98
CA LEU A 8 6.72 8.72 3.15
C LEU A 8 7.03 8.56 1.66
N ALA A 9 8.16 9.09 1.19
CA ALA A 9 8.59 8.96 -0.20
C ALA A 9 8.84 7.50 -0.58
N MET A 10 9.50 6.73 0.28
CA MET A 10 9.77 5.31 0.04
C MET A 10 8.49 4.48 0.03
N LEU A 11 7.53 4.82 0.89
CA LEU A 11 6.23 4.17 0.96
C LEU A 11 5.38 4.45 -0.28
N ILE A 12 5.31 5.71 -0.72
CA ILE A 12 4.61 6.11 -1.95
C ILE A 12 5.24 5.43 -3.16
N ALA A 13 6.57 5.49 -3.26
CA ALA A 13 7.29 4.85 -4.36
C ALA A 13 7.06 3.33 -4.39
N GLY A 14 7.08 2.67 -3.22
CA GLY A 14 6.80 1.24 -3.10
C GLY A 14 5.37 0.87 -3.53
N ALA A 15 4.37 1.66 -3.11
CA ALA A 15 2.97 1.46 -3.50
C ALA A 15 2.77 1.64 -5.01
N GLU A 16 3.35 2.69 -5.62
CA GLU A 16 3.27 2.89 -7.07
C GLU A 16 3.98 1.78 -7.86
N LEU A 17 5.15 1.32 -7.40
CA LEU A 17 5.88 0.21 -8.01
C LEU A 17 5.09 -1.09 -7.96
N LEU A 18 4.49 -1.40 -6.81
CA LEU A 18 3.66 -2.58 -6.62
C LEU A 18 2.50 -2.59 -7.63
N VAL A 19 1.80 -1.46 -7.76
CA VAL A 19 0.68 -1.29 -8.70
C VAL A 19 1.15 -1.42 -10.14
N HIS A 20 2.20 -0.71 -10.54
CA HIS A 20 2.73 -0.78 -11.90
C HIS A 20 3.17 -2.20 -12.28
N CYS A 21 3.86 -2.91 -11.38
CA CYS A 21 4.28 -4.29 -11.57
C CYS A 21 3.07 -5.23 -11.68
N ALA A 22 2.06 -5.09 -10.81
CA ALA A 22 0.85 -5.90 -10.86
C ALA A 22 0.06 -5.71 -12.16
N VAL A 23 -0.08 -4.46 -12.63
CA VAL A 23 -0.75 -4.14 -13.90
C VAL A 23 -0.01 -4.75 -15.08
N ARG A 24 1.33 -4.61 -15.12
CA ARG A 24 2.16 -5.22 -16.17
C ARG A 24 2.08 -6.75 -16.15
N MET A 25 2.15 -7.36 -14.97
CA MET A 25 2.11 -8.81 -14.83
C MET A 25 0.76 -9.35 -15.29
N ALA A 26 -0.34 -8.74 -14.86
CA ALA A 26 -1.67 -9.19 -15.22
C ALA A 26 -2.07 -8.88 -16.68
N ALA A 27 -1.49 -7.85 -17.30
CA ALA A 27 -1.57 -7.63 -18.75
C ALA A 27 -0.96 -8.80 -19.53
N ASN A 28 0.16 -9.38 -19.07
CA ASN A 28 0.74 -10.59 -19.68
C ASN A 28 -0.14 -11.83 -19.49
N LEU A 29 -0.94 -11.91 -18.41
CA LEU A 29 -1.88 -13.00 -18.16
C LEU A 29 -3.23 -12.86 -18.92
N LYS A 30 -3.40 -11.86 -19.81
CA LYS A 30 -4.66 -11.56 -20.51
C LYS A 30 -5.86 -11.35 -19.57
N VAL A 31 -5.61 -10.94 -18.33
CA VAL A 31 -6.67 -10.60 -17.36
C VAL A 31 -7.22 -9.22 -17.69
N ARG A 32 -8.53 -9.02 -17.50
CA ARG A 32 -9.19 -7.73 -17.79
C ARG A 32 -8.57 -6.61 -16.92
N PRO A 33 -8.08 -5.50 -17.51
CA PRO A 33 -7.49 -4.36 -16.79
C PRO A 33 -8.37 -3.84 -15.64
N LEU A 34 -9.68 -3.85 -15.84
CA LEU A 34 -10.67 -3.44 -14.84
C LEU A 34 -10.62 -4.25 -13.53
N LEU A 35 -10.43 -5.57 -13.61
CA LEU A 35 -10.34 -6.41 -12.42
C LEU A 35 -9.08 -6.09 -11.61
N ILE A 36 -7.96 -5.84 -12.30
CA ILE A 36 -6.68 -5.50 -11.66
C ILE A 36 -6.74 -4.12 -11.00
N GLY A 37 -7.33 -3.14 -11.71
CA GLY A 37 -7.60 -1.81 -11.17
C GLY A 37 -8.49 -1.85 -9.93
N LEU A 38 -9.56 -2.64 -9.96
CA LEU A 38 -10.50 -2.70 -8.84
C LEU A 38 -9.96 -3.47 -7.63
N THR A 39 -9.10 -4.47 -7.84
CA THR A 39 -8.61 -5.33 -6.75
C THR A 39 -7.19 -5.00 -6.33
N VAL A 40 -6.23 -5.09 -7.25
CA VAL A 40 -4.81 -4.97 -6.92
C VAL A 40 -4.41 -3.53 -6.64
N VAL A 41 -4.96 -2.57 -7.39
CA VAL A 41 -4.69 -1.15 -7.12
C VAL A 41 -5.36 -0.70 -5.82
N ALA A 42 -6.61 -1.11 -5.59
CA ALA A 42 -7.31 -0.84 -4.33
C ALA A 42 -6.58 -1.43 -3.11
N PHE A 43 -6.05 -2.65 -3.21
CA PHE A 43 -5.21 -3.24 -2.17
C PHE A 43 -3.88 -2.49 -2.01
N GLY A 44 -3.23 -2.13 -3.12
CA GLY A 44 -1.95 -1.43 -3.12
C GLY A 44 -2.03 -0.04 -2.47
N SER A 45 -3.14 0.68 -2.66
CA SER A 45 -3.35 1.98 -2.01
C SER A 45 -3.53 1.89 -0.50
N SER A 46 -4.05 0.78 0.02
CA SER A 46 -4.29 0.58 1.45
C SER A 46 -3.18 -0.18 2.18
N ALA A 47 -2.25 -0.80 1.44
CA ALA A 47 -1.04 -1.41 1.99
C ALA A 47 -0.23 -0.49 2.94
N PRO A 48 0.00 0.80 2.64
CA PRO A 48 0.68 1.70 3.57
C PRO A 48 -0.06 1.89 4.89
N GLN A 49 -1.37 2.10 4.83
CA GLN A 49 -2.23 2.28 6.01
C GLN A 49 -2.21 1.01 6.86
N MET A 50 -2.37 -0.16 6.23
CA MET A 50 -2.31 -1.46 6.91
C MET A 50 -0.95 -1.70 7.60
N THR A 51 0.14 -1.27 6.98
CA THR A 51 1.49 -1.37 7.57
C THR A 51 1.62 -0.50 8.82
N VAL A 52 1.09 0.73 8.77
CA VAL A 52 1.07 1.65 9.92
C VAL A 52 0.18 1.12 11.05
N SER A 53 -1.04 0.66 10.74
CA SER A 53 -1.95 0.09 11.73
C SER A 53 -1.40 -1.17 12.37
N LEU A 54 -0.75 -2.05 11.60
CA LEU A 54 -0.11 -3.25 12.11
C LEU A 54 1.08 -2.91 13.04
N GLN A 55 1.89 -1.93 12.68
CA GLN A 55 3.00 -1.48 13.50
C GLN A 55 2.52 -0.80 14.79
N ALA A 56 1.42 -0.05 14.75
CA ALA A 56 0.81 0.53 15.95
C ALA A 56 0.24 -0.54 16.89
N ALA A 57 -0.42 -1.56 16.34
CA ALA A 57 -0.94 -2.69 17.12
C ALA A 57 0.18 -3.49 17.82
N LEU A 58 1.32 -3.68 17.16
CA LEU A 58 2.49 -4.36 17.74
C LEU A 58 3.23 -3.53 18.80
N ASN A 59 3.09 -2.20 18.78
CA ASN A 59 3.72 -1.29 19.73
C ASN A 59 2.79 -0.95 20.93
N ASP A 60 1.74 -1.74 21.20
CA ASP A 60 0.75 -1.50 22.28
C ASP A 60 0.14 -0.08 22.26
N THR A 61 0.04 0.51 21.07
CA THR A 61 -0.57 1.84 20.83
C THR A 61 -1.85 1.69 19.99
N PRO A 62 -2.90 1.05 20.53
CA PRO A 62 -4.12 0.76 19.79
C PRO A 62 -4.85 2.02 19.31
N ASP A 63 -4.65 3.15 19.99
CA ASP A 63 -5.23 4.46 19.62
C ASP A 63 -4.80 4.89 18.20
N ILE A 64 -3.52 4.66 17.86
CA ILE A 64 -2.97 4.96 16.54
C ILE A 64 -3.45 3.92 15.52
N ALA A 65 -3.60 2.65 15.93
CA ALA A 65 -4.06 1.57 15.06
C ALA A 65 -5.51 1.76 14.58
N VAL A 66 -6.40 2.23 15.46
CA VAL A 66 -7.81 2.52 15.11
C VAL A 66 -7.94 3.82 14.33
N GLY A 67 -7.07 4.81 14.56
CA GLY A 67 -7.08 6.07 13.81
C GLY A 67 -6.49 5.98 12.39
N SER A 68 -5.88 4.86 12.00
CA SER A 68 -5.17 4.71 10.72
C SER A 68 -5.86 3.78 9.70
N VAL A 69 -6.94 3.11 10.09
CA VAL A 69 -7.82 2.35 9.18
C VAL A 69 -8.79 3.27 8.44
#